data_AF-A0A7S2EQR3-F1
#
_entry.id   AF-A0A7S2EQR3-F1
#
_cell.length_a   1.000
_cell.length_b   1.000
_cell.length_c   1.000
_cell.angle_alpha   90.00
_cell.angle_beta   90.00
_cell.angle_gamma   90.00
#
_symmetry.space_group_name_H-M   'P 1'
#
loop_
_entity.id
_entity.type
_entity.pdbx_description
1 polymer ?
#
loop_
_entity_poly.entity_id
_entity_poly.type
_entity_poly.pdbx_seq_one_letter_code
_entity_poly.pdbx_strand_id
1 'polypeptide(L)'
;FTQQLAKDSQDYCLAMVEPLFQAVMNLRDCAGDPVELNGEVMNQADWLKKAASTTNKQASANFYFVRLYLAVMFGKYEVAAEMALNRQKGQRMRNLTIVTETFYSSLTAIAIARSKGHNRLSHSVKKSISKLENWSKYSEWNFLHKLELLKAEQAFFNGFIGEAAKAYDRAIYFATANGFIHEQALA
;
A
#
# COMPACT_ATOMS: atom_id res chain seq x y z
N PHE A 1 -21.04 6.21 13.08
CA PHE A 1 -21.11 5.34 11.89
C PHE A 1 -20.83 3.88 12.24
N THR A 2 -19.62 3.49 12.67
CA THR A 2 -19.30 2.10 13.07
C THR A 2 -20.18 1.57 14.20
N GLN A 3 -20.50 2.40 15.20
CA GLN A 3 -21.47 2.04 16.27
C GLN A 3 -22.87 1.68 15.75
N GLN A 4 -23.31 2.26 14.61
CA GLN A 4 -24.61 1.96 14.02
C GLN A 4 -24.58 0.59 13.33
N LEU A 5 -23.52 0.30 12.57
CA LEU A 5 -23.33 -1.01 11.93
C LEU A 5 -23.27 -2.15 12.96
N ALA A 6 -22.71 -1.90 14.15
CA ALA A 6 -22.69 -2.86 15.25
C ALA A 6 -24.07 -3.12 15.82
N LYS A 7 -24.89 -2.07 15.99
CA LYS A 7 -26.28 -2.21 16.44
C LYS A 7 -27.13 -2.99 15.44
N ASP A 8 -26.83 -2.85 14.15
CA ASP A 8 -27.57 -3.49 13.06
C ASP A 8 -27.04 -4.91 12.73
N SER A 9 -26.17 -5.48 13.56
CA SER A 9 -25.55 -6.81 13.38
C SER A 9 -24.85 -7.00 12.03
N GLN A 10 -24.31 -5.93 11.45
CA GLN A 10 -23.60 -5.96 10.17
C GLN A 10 -22.11 -6.32 10.33
N ASP A 11 -21.84 -7.47 10.95
CA ASP A 11 -20.48 -7.94 11.28
C ASP A 11 -19.55 -8.02 10.06
N TYR A 12 -20.10 -8.38 8.90
CA TYR A 12 -19.34 -8.44 7.64
C TYR A 12 -18.83 -7.05 7.22
N CYS A 13 -19.70 -6.03 7.24
CA CYS A 13 -19.37 -4.67 6.85
C CYS A 13 -18.45 -4.00 7.88
N LEU A 14 -18.68 -4.25 9.17
CA LEU A 14 -17.80 -3.79 10.24
C LEU A 14 -16.37 -4.28 10.06
N ALA A 15 -16.19 -5.59 9.84
CA ALA A 15 -14.87 -6.17 9.67
C ALA A 15 -14.10 -5.57 8.47
N MET A 16 -14.81 -5.04 7.47
CA MET A 16 -14.19 -4.36 6.33
C MET A 16 -13.84 -2.89 6.61
N VAL A 17 -14.66 -2.17 7.38
CA VAL A 17 -14.55 -0.71 7.55
C VAL A 17 -13.70 -0.31 8.75
N GLU A 18 -13.72 -1.09 9.85
CA GLU A 18 -12.96 -0.77 11.07
C GLU A 18 -11.46 -0.54 10.80
N PRO A 19 -10.74 -1.40 10.04
CA PRO A 19 -9.33 -1.18 9.75
C PRO A 19 -9.08 0.12 8.98
N LEU A 20 -9.95 0.42 8.01
CA LEU A 20 -9.80 1.60 7.18
C LEU A 20 -10.02 2.88 8.01
N PHE A 21 -11.02 2.88 8.88
CA PHE A 21 -11.32 4.04 9.71
C PHE A 21 -10.24 4.25 10.76
N GLN A 22 -9.75 3.21 11.42
CA GLN A 22 -8.62 3.35 12.34
C GLN A 22 -7.36 3.86 11.64
N ALA A 23 -7.10 3.42 10.41
CA ALA A 23 -5.98 3.94 9.62
C ALA A 23 -6.11 5.43 9.28
N VAL A 24 -7.32 5.90 8.97
CA VAL A 24 -7.57 7.34 8.78
C VAL A 24 -7.29 8.12 10.07
N MET A 25 -7.66 7.56 11.24
CA MET A 25 -7.32 8.17 12.53
C MET A 25 -5.80 8.22 12.75
N ASN A 26 -5.08 7.13 12.41
CA ASN A 26 -3.63 7.06 12.51
C ASN A 26 -2.92 8.04 11.56
N LEU A 27 -3.47 8.31 10.38
CA LEU A 27 -2.89 9.29 9.44
C LEU A 27 -3.07 10.74 9.90
N ARG A 28 -4.03 11.01 10.77
CA ARG A 28 -4.35 12.35 11.26
C ARG A 28 -3.61 12.70 12.54
N ASP A 29 -3.84 11.92 13.60
CA ASP A 29 -3.43 12.25 14.97
C ASP A 29 -3.04 10.97 15.72
N CYS A 30 -2.02 10.25 15.25
CA CYS A 30 -1.56 9.04 15.92
C CYS A 30 -0.73 9.36 17.18
N ALA A 31 -1.15 8.85 18.33
CA ALA A 31 -0.39 8.93 19.58
C ALA A 31 0.66 7.80 19.74
N GLY A 32 0.68 6.81 18.84
CA GLY A 32 1.51 5.60 18.94
C GLY A 32 2.17 5.21 17.61
N ASP A 33 2.32 3.90 17.37
CA ASP A 33 2.80 3.41 16.09
C ASP A 33 1.70 3.55 15.01
N PRO A 34 1.90 4.37 13.96
CA PRO A 34 0.86 4.61 12.96
C PRO A 34 0.49 3.39 12.11
N VAL A 35 1.33 2.34 12.10
CA VAL A 35 1.08 1.09 11.35
C VAL A 35 0.26 0.07 12.16
N GLU A 36 0.22 0.24 13.48
CA GLU A 36 -0.58 -0.58 14.37
C GLU A 36 -2.00 -0.04 14.44
N LEU A 37 -2.98 -0.88 14.11
CA LEU A 37 -4.40 -0.49 14.09
C LEU A 37 -5.01 -0.61 15.49
N ASN A 38 -4.50 0.22 16.40
CA ASN A 38 -4.96 0.30 17.79
C ASN A 38 -5.42 1.72 18.10
N GLY A 39 -6.66 1.88 18.52
CA GLY A 39 -7.20 3.17 18.92
C GLY A 39 -8.69 3.10 19.22
N GLU A 40 -9.35 4.25 19.08
CA GLU A 40 -10.77 4.41 19.41
C GLU A 40 -11.71 3.50 18.60
N VAL A 41 -11.32 3.15 17.37
CA VAL A 41 -12.19 2.41 16.45
C VAL A 41 -12.00 0.90 16.61
N MET A 42 -10.77 0.44 16.83
CA MET A 42 -10.49 -1.00 16.95
C MET A 42 -9.21 -1.30 17.75
N ASN A 43 -9.12 -2.55 18.20
CA ASN A 43 -7.89 -3.16 18.66
C ASN A 43 -7.44 -4.24 17.65
N GLN A 44 -6.18 -4.16 17.22
CA GLN A 44 -5.62 -5.03 16.20
C GLN A 44 -5.63 -6.51 16.61
N ALA A 45 -5.25 -6.81 17.85
CA ALA A 45 -5.14 -8.18 18.34
C ALA A 45 -6.51 -8.84 18.43
N ASP A 46 -7.52 -8.11 18.91
CA ASP A 46 -8.88 -8.62 19.03
C ASP A 46 -9.54 -8.76 17.65
N TRP A 47 -9.28 -7.83 16.73
CA TRP A 47 -9.73 -7.95 15.35
C TRP A 47 -9.14 -9.20 14.68
N LEU A 48 -7.84 -9.48 14.87
CA LEU A 48 -7.20 -10.68 14.32
C LEU A 48 -7.78 -11.98 14.91
N LYS A 49 -8.08 -12.03 16.21
CA LYS A 49 -8.78 -13.16 16.84
C LYS A 49 -10.16 -13.38 16.22
N LYS A 50 -10.95 -12.31 16.04
CA LYS A 50 -12.26 -12.38 15.39
C LYS A 50 -12.12 -12.84 13.94
N ALA A 51 -11.17 -12.27 13.19
CA ALA A 51 -10.93 -12.61 11.78
C ALA A 51 -10.56 -14.09 11.59
N ALA A 52 -9.81 -14.69 12.52
CA ALA A 52 -9.46 -16.11 12.48
C ALA A 52 -10.67 -17.05 12.53
N SER A 53 -11.76 -16.63 13.20
CA SER A 53 -13.03 -17.37 13.22
C SER A 53 -13.94 -17.10 12.02
N THR A 54 -13.62 -16.12 11.17
CA THR A 54 -14.47 -15.73 10.05
C THR A 54 -14.01 -16.36 8.74
N THR A 55 -14.93 -16.67 7.83
CA THR A 55 -14.61 -17.05 6.45
C THR A 55 -14.39 -15.83 5.54
N ASN A 56 -14.40 -14.61 6.10
CA ASN A 56 -14.36 -13.35 5.36
C ASN A 56 -12.94 -13.00 4.90
N LYS A 57 -12.49 -13.69 3.84
CA LYS A 57 -11.17 -13.46 3.22
C LYS A 57 -10.98 -12.02 2.72
N GLN A 58 -12.06 -11.31 2.41
CA GLN A 58 -12.01 -9.94 1.93
C GLN A 58 -11.67 -8.95 3.05
N ALA A 59 -12.22 -9.14 4.25
CA ALA A 59 -11.88 -8.33 5.41
C ALA A 59 -10.39 -8.48 5.77
N SER A 60 -9.85 -9.71 5.77
CA SER A 60 -8.42 -9.96 5.97
C SER A 60 -7.56 -9.32 4.90
N ALA A 61 -7.96 -9.40 3.63
CA ALA A 61 -7.25 -8.74 2.54
C ALA A 61 -7.18 -7.21 2.73
N ASN A 62 -8.29 -6.58 3.12
CA ASN A 62 -8.35 -5.15 3.38
C ASN A 62 -7.47 -4.76 4.58
N PHE A 63 -7.52 -5.52 5.67
CA PHE A 63 -6.69 -5.29 6.85
C PHE A 63 -5.20 -5.27 6.50
N TYR A 64 -4.70 -6.28 5.77
CA TYR A 64 -3.30 -6.31 5.34
C TYR A 64 -2.95 -5.19 4.36
N PHE A 65 -3.86 -4.85 3.44
CA PHE A 65 -3.64 -3.75 2.50
C PHE A 65 -3.51 -2.40 3.22
N VAL A 66 -4.36 -2.13 4.20
CA VAL A 66 -4.33 -0.88 4.96
C VAL A 66 -3.03 -0.76 5.75
N ARG A 67 -2.57 -1.85 6.40
CA ARG A 67 -1.28 -1.84 7.10
C ARG A 67 -0.10 -1.73 6.15
N LEU A 68 -0.15 -2.36 4.96
CA LEU A 68 0.84 -2.15 3.90
C LEU A 68 0.92 -0.68 3.49
N TYR A 69 -0.23 -0.03 3.26
CA TYR A 69 -0.29 1.38 2.91
C TYR A 69 0.37 2.26 3.97
N LEU A 70 -0.05 2.12 5.23
CA LEU A 70 0.52 2.88 6.36
C LEU A 70 2.03 2.63 6.50
N ALA A 71 2.46 1.37 6.42
CA ALA A 71 3.85 1.01 6.54
C ALA A 71 4.73 1.67 5.47
N VAL A 72 4.23 1.79 4.23
CA VAL A 72 4.94 2.54 3.18
C VAL A 72 4.98 4.04 3.49
N MET A 73 3.84 4.65 3.86
CA MET A 73 3.78 6.09 4.17
C MET A 73 4.77 6.50 5.27
N PHE A 74 4.97 5.62 6.26
CA PHE A 74 5.86 5.87 7.41
C PHE A 74 7.23 5.20 7.28
N GLY A 75 7.60 4.69 6.10
CA GLY A 75 8.93 4.12 5.83
C GLY A 75 9.26 2.82 6.55
N LYS A 76 8.27 2.11 7.10
CA LYS A 76 8.43 0.83 7.82
C LYS A 76 8.40 -0.35 6.86
N TYR A 77 9.40 -0.44 5.99
CA TYR A 77 9.39 -1.36 4.86
C TYR A 77 9.43 -2.85 5.24
N GLU A 78 9.96 -3.22 6.40
CA GLU A 78 9.94 -4.59 6.92
C GLU A 78 8.51 -5.03 7.21
N VAL A 79 7.74 -4.17 7.88
CA VAL A 79 6.31 -4.40 8.16
C VAL A 79 5.53 -4.42 6.85
N ALA A 80 5.80 -3.47 5.95
CA ALA A 80 5.19 -3.45 4.62
C ALA A 80 5.42 -4.76 3.87
N ALA A 81 6.63 -5.32 3.93
CA ALA A 81 6.97 -6.56 3.24
C ALA A 81 6.20 -7.76 3.82
N GLU A 82 6.08 -7.84 5.14
CA GLU A 82 5.26 -8.84 5.81
C GLU A 82 3.78 -8.73 5.39
N MET A 83 3.25 -7.51 5.36
CA MET A 83 1.86 -7.26 4.97
C MET A 83 1.60 -7.60 3.50
N ALA A 84 2.54 -7.28 2.61
CA ALA A 84 2.47 -7.66 1.21
C ALA A 84 2.45 -9.19 1.02
N LEU A 85 3.23 -9.94 1.81
CA LEU A 85 3.22 -11.41 1.78
C LEU A 85 1.90 -11.99 2.29
N ASN A 86 1.38 -11.46 3.40
CA ASN A 86 0.09 -11.92 3.95
C ASN A 86 -1.08 -11.57 3.02
N ARG A 87 -1.00 -10.44 2.33
CA ARG A 87 -1.97 -10.02 1.32
C ARG A 87 -2.05 -10.99 0.14
N GLN A 88 -0.91 -11.53 -0.31
CA GLN A 88 -0.82 -12.51 -1.40
C GLN A 88 -1.47 -13.86 -1.08
N LYS A 89 -1.55 -14.23 0.21
CA LYS A 89 -2.25 -15.45 0.67
C LYS A 89 -3.78 -15.30 0.60
N GLY A 90 -4.28 -14.07 0.54
CA GLY A 90 -5.70 -13.74 0.45
C GLY A 90 -6.26 -13.83 -0.97
N GLN A 91 -7.56 -13.60 -1.10
CA GLN A 91 -8.20 -13.51 -2.41
C GLN A 91 -7.65 -12.30 -3.17
N ARG A 92 -7.27 -12.52 -4.44
CA ARG A 92 -6.79 -11.44 -5.30
C ARG A 92 -7.95 -10.52 -5.67
N MET A 93 -7.78 -9.24 -5.41
CA MET A 93 -8.78 -8.23 -5.74
C MET A 93 -8.86 -8.04 -7.26
N ARG A 94 -10.09 -7.95 -7.78
CA ARG A 94 -10.38 -7.74 -9.21
C ARG A 94 -10.89 -6.32 -9.51
N ASN A 95 -10.54 -5.36 -8.67
CA ASN A 95 -10.91 -3.95 -8.81
C ASN A 95 -9.65 -3.07 -8.80
N LEU A 96 -9.82 -1.75 -8.82
CA LEU A 96 -8.72 -0.76 -8.84
C LEU A 96 -7.72 -0.90 -7.69
N THR A 97 -8.10 -1.54 -6.57
CA THR A 97 -7.17 -1.84 -5.46
C THR A 97 -5.97 -2.66 -5.91
N ILE A 98 -6.10 -3.45 -6.99
CA ILE A 98 -4.96 -4.19 -7.55
C ILE A 98 -3.82 -3.28 -8.01
N VAL A 99 -4.13 -2.07 -8.48
CA VAL A 99 -3.12 -1.13 -8.96
C VAL A 99 -2.33 -0.60 -7.78
N THR A 100 -3.03 -0.13 -6.75
CA THR A 100 -2.46 0.39 -5.52
C THR A 100 -1.65 -0.68 -4.78
N GLU A 101 -2.15 -1.91 -4.70
CA GLU A 101 -1.43 -3.05 -4.11
C GLU A 101 -0.17 -3.39 -4.92
N THR A 102 -0.25 -3.39 -6.25
CA THR A 102 0.91 -3.63 -7.14
C THR A 102 1.99 -2.57 -6.93
N PHE A 103 1.58 -1.30 -6.83
CA PHE A 103 2.48 -0.18 -6.60
C PHE A 103 3.19 -0.27 -5.25
N TYR A 104 2.45 -0.30 -4.13
CA TYR A 104 3.03 -0.30 -2.79
C TYR A 104 3.86 -1.55 -2.49
N SER A 105 3.43 -2.72 -2.97
CA SER A 105 4.22 -3.95 -2.81
C SER A 105 5.53 -3.90 -3.59
N SER A 106 5.55 -3.26 -4.76
CA SER A 106 6.77 -3.12 -5.57
C SER A 106 7.73 -2.10 -4.97
N LEU A 107 7.22 -0.96 -4.52
CA LEU A 107 8.01 0.05 -3.82
C LEU A 107 8.68 -0.56 -2.57
N THR A 108 7.90 -1.30 -1.78
CA THR A 108 8.40 -2.07 -0.63
C THR A 108 9.48 -3.07 -1.03
N ALA A 109 9.26 -3.85 -2.08
CA ALA A 109 10.23 -4.85 -2.52
C ALA A 109 11.56 -4.22 -2.99
N ILE A 110 11.52 -3.05 -3.63
CA ILE A 110 12.72 -2.30 -4.02
C ILE A 110 13.44 -1.77 -2.77
N ALA A 111 12.71 -1.16 -1.84
CA ALA A 111 13.29 -0.65 -0.60
C ALA A 111 13.98 -1.74 0.22
N ILE A 112 13.35 -2.91 0.37
CA ILE A 112 13.94 -4.09 1.04
C ILE A 112 15.16 -4.61 0.30
N ALA A 113 15.11 -4.71 -1.03
CA ALA A 113 16.25 -5.16 -1.83
C ALA A 113 17.46 -4.23 -1.63
N ARG A 114 17.24 -2.92 -1.61
CA ARG A 114 18.26 -1.91 -1.32
C ARG A 114 18.82 -2.08 0.09
N SER A 115 17.96 -2.15 1.12
CA SER A 115 18.39 -2.28 2.51
C SER A 115 19.18 -3.57 2.78
N LYS A 116 18.85 -4.66 2.07
CA LYS A 116 19.53 -5.96 2.22
C LYS A 116 20.77 -6.11 1.32
N GLY A 117 21.13 -5.08 0.56
CA GLY A 117 22.28 -5.13 -0.35
C GLY A 117 22.14 -6.16 -1.47
N HIS A 118 20.90 -6.42 -1.92
CA HIS A 118 20.70 -7.31 -3.06
C HIS A 118 21.31 -6.71 -4.33
N ASN A 119 21.88 -7.56 -5.18
CA ASN A 119 22.44 -7.14 -6.47
C ASN A 119 21.42 -7.09 -7.61
N ARG A 120 20.18 -7.56 -7.37
CA ARG A 120 19.12 -7.59 -8.38
C ARG A 120 17.74 -7.43 -7.75
N LEU A 121 16.87 -6.71 -8.44
CA LEU A 121 15.45 -6.67 -8.14
C LEU A 121 14.77 -8.00 -8.50
N SER A 122 13.74 -8.35 -7.74
CA SER A 122 12.95 -9.56 -8.00
C SER A 122 12.22 -9.47 -9.34
N HIS A 123 11.91 -10.63 -9.92
CA HIS A 123 11.09 -10.71 -11.13
C HIS A 123 9.67 -10.11 -10.92
N SER A 124 9.16 -10.13 -9.69
CA SER A 124 7.86 -9.53 -9.35
C SER A 124 7.84 -8.01 -9.51
N VAL A 125 8.93 -7.31 -9.21
CA VAL A 125 9.04 -5.86 -9.42
C VAL A 125 8.99 -5.54 -10.92
N LYS A 126 9.78 -6.26 -11.74
CA LYS A 126 9.79 -6.08 -13.20
C LYS A 126 8.40 -6.28 -13.80
N LYS A 127 7.71 -7.36 -13.40
CA LYS A 127 6.34 -7.64 -13.84
C LYS A 127 5.34 -6.56 -13.42
N SER A 128 5.54 -5.96 -12.25
CA SER A 128 4.67 -4.90 -11.72
C SER A 128 4.85 -3.58 -12.46
N ILE A 129 6.09 -3.23 -12.81
CA ILE A 129 6.39 -2.09 -13.69
C ILE A 129 5.70 -2.29 -15.03
N SER A 130 5.87 -3.44 -15.70
CA SER A 130 5.19 -3.70 -16.99
C SER A 130 3.66 -3.66 -16.91
N LYS A 131 3.06 -4.05 -15.78
CA LYS A 131 1.62 -3.89 -15.57
C LYS A 131 1.22 -2.43 -15.48
N LEU A 132 1.96 -1.63 -14.71
CA LEU A 132 1.71 -0.19 -14.58
C LEU A 132 1.92 0.54 -15.90
N GLU A 133 2.90 0.14 -16.71
CA GLU A 133 3.08 0.63 -18.09
C GLU A 133 1.89 0.31 -18.98
N ASN A 134 1.30 -0.87 -18.83
CA ASN A 134 0.09 -1.20 -19.58
C ASN A 134 -1.12 -0.42 -19.05
N TRP A 135 -1.24 -0.27 -17.73
CA TRP A 135 -2.36 0.45 -17.11
C TRP A 135 -2.32 1.94 -17.42
N SER A 136 -1.15 2.57 -17.44
CA SER A 136 -1.00 4.00 -17.75
C SER A 136 -1.50 4.37 -19.15
N LYS A 137 -1.49 3.42 -20.10
CA LYS A 137 -2.09 3.61 -21.43
C LYS A 137 -3.61 3.79 -21.39
N TYR A 138 -4.28 3.21 -20.38
CA TYR A 138 -5.73 3.36 -20.19
C TYR A 138 -6.08 4.58 -19.35
N SER A 139 -5.20 5.00 -18.45
CA SER A 139 -5.37 6.20 -17.66
C SER A 139 -4.02 6.73 -17.18
N GLU A 140 -3.56 7.79 -17.84
CA GLU A 140 -2.30 8.44 -17.51
C GLU A 140 -2.36 9.07 -16.12
N TRP A 141 -3.36 9.92 -15.89
CA TRP A 141 -3.57 10.65 -14.64
C TRP A 141 -3.64 9.76 -13.39
N ASN A 142 -4.19 8.54 -13.49
CA ASN A 142 -4.29 7.65 -12.32
C ASN A 142 -3.02 6.85 -12.04
N PHE A 143 -2.20 6.57 -13.05
CA PHE A 143 -1.19 5.50 -12.96
C PHE A 143 0.23 5.94 -13.37
N LEU A 144 0.39 7.03 -14.12
CA LEU A 144 1.70 7.43 -14.64
C LEU A 144 2.67 7.83 -13.52
N HIS A 145 2.23 8.61 -12.53
CA HIS A 145 3.10 9.00 -11.41
C HIS A 145 3.58 7.79 -10.61
N LYS A 146 2.73 6.78 -10.40
CA LYS A 146 3.12 5.51 -9.75
C LYS A 146 4.16 4.75 -10.57
N LEU A 147 3.99 4.71 -11.89
CA LEU A 147 4.94 4.09 -12.80
C LEU A 147 6.30 4.81 -12.77
N GLU A 148 6.29 6.13 -12.87
CA GLU A 148 7.51 6.96 -12.85
C GLU A 148 8.26 6.79 -11.53
N LEU A 149 7.55 6.74 -10.39
CA LEU A 149 8.19 6.51 -9.09
C LEU A 149 8.84 5.12 -9.00
N LEU A 150 8.20 4.05 -9.51
CA LEU A 150 8.85 2.73 -9.54
C LEU A 150 10.04 2.69 -10.50
N LYS A 151 9.99 3.44 -11.61
CA LYS A 151 11.13 3.59 -12.53
C LYS A 151 12.28 4.34 -11.86
N ALA A 152 11.97 5.38 -11.08
CA ALA A 152 12.95 6.14 -10.31
C ALA A 152 13.69 5.25 -9.30
N GLU A 153 12.94 4.51 -8.48
CA GLU A 153 13.50 3.59 -7.50
C GLU A 153 14.30 2.44 -8.15
N GLN A 154 13.85 1.94 -9.29
CA GLN A 154 14.60 0.95 -10.07
C GLN A 154 15.91 1.52 -10.63
N ALA A 155 15.89 2.72 -11.22
CA ALA A 155 17.07 3.37 -11.76
C ALA A 155 18.08 3.66 -10.64
N PHE A 156 17.59 4.15 -9.49
CA PHE A 156 18.41 4.38 -8.31
C PHE A 156 19.07 3.09 -7.82
N PHE A 157 18.30 2.00 -7.68
CA PHE A 157 18.81 0.69 -7.29
C PHE A 157 19.94 0.19 -8.22
N ASN A 158 19.83 0.47 -9.52
CA ASN A 158 20.82 0.06 -10.52
C ASN A 158 22.02 1.03 -10.62
N GLY A 159 22.06 2.11 -9.84
CA GLY A 159 23.12 3.11 -9.88
C GLY A 159 22.98 4.18 -10.98
N PHE A 160 21.86 4.23 -11.70
CA PHE A 160 21.59 5.22 -12.74
C PHE A 160 21.01 6.52 -12.15
N ILE A 161 21.82 7.23 -11.38
CA ILE A 161 21.38 8.39 -10.58
C ILE A 161 20.70 9.48 -11.43
N GLY A 162 21.25 9.79 -12.61
CA GLY A 162 20.67 10.81 -13.50
C GLY A 162 19.31 10.41 -14.09
N GLU A 163 19.09 9.13 -14.35
CA GLU A 163 17.79 8.63 -14.80
C GLU A 163 16.78 8.59 -13.65
N ALA A 164 17.23 8.22 -12.45
CA ALA A 164 16.42 8.23 -11.24
C ALA A 164 15.90 9.64 -10.94
N ALA A 165 16.77 10.65 -10.91
CA ALA A 165 16.38 12.03 -10.66
C ALA A 165 15.29 12.52 -11.62
N LYS A 166 15.48 12.31 -12.93
CA LYS A 166 14.47 12.67 -13.95
C LYS A 166 13.15 11.94 -13.76
N ALA A 167 13.18 10.69 -13.30
CA ALA A 167 11.97 9.91 -13.06
C ALA A 167 11.25 10.36 -11.77
N TYR A 168 11.98 10.73 -10.72
CA TYR A 168 11.40 11.37 -9.53
C TYR A 168 10.73 12.70 -9.89
N ASP A 169 11.41 13.57 -10.66
CA ASP A 169 10.82 14.84 -11.11
C ASP A 169 9.50 14.64 -11.86
N ARG A 170 9.44 13.63 -12.75
CA ARG A 170 8.21 13.27 -13.46
C ARG A 170 7.15 12.72 -12.51
N ALA A 171 7.52 11.85 -11.58
CA ALA A 171 6.59 11.31 -10.59
C ALA A 171 5.96 12.43 -9.75
N ILE A 172 6.76 13.37 -9.25
CA ILE A 172 6.33 14.56 -8.50
C ILE A 172 5.40 15.41 -9.37
N TYR A 173 5.80 15.71 -10.60
CA TYR A 173 5.02 16.54 -11.53
C TYR A 173 3.63 15.94 -11.78
N PHE A 174 3.55 14.66 -12.18
CA PHE A 174 2.27 14.01 -12.48
C PHE A 174 1.41 13.79 -11.24
N ALA A 175 2.01 13.48 -10.08
CA ALA A 175 1.27 13.37 -8.82
C ALA A 175 0.67 14.71 -8.42
N THR A 176 1.44 15.80 -8.51
CA THR A 176 1.01 17.16 -8.19
C THR A 176 -0.11 17.61 -9.10
N ALA A 177 0.08 17.47 -10.43
CA ALA A 177 -0.90 17.91 -11.43
C ALA A 177 -2.27 17.24 -11.28
N ASN A 178 -2.30 16.01 -10.74
CA ASN A 178 -3.53 15.23 -10.56
C ASN A 178 -3.99 15.12 -9.10
N GLY A 179 -3.39 15.87 -8.17
CA GLY A 179 -3.83 15.94 -6.77
C GLY A 179 -3.49 14.74 -5.89
N PHE A 180 -2.54 13.89 -6.29
CA PHE A 180 -2.08 12.75 -5.50
C PHE A 180 -1.00 13.15 -4.48
N ILE A 181 -1.37 14.01 -3.52
CA ILE A 181 -0.43 14.61 -2.55
C ILE A 181 0.39 13.58 -1.74
N HIS A 182 -0.21 12.42 -1.43
CA HIS A 182 0.44 11.37 -0.65
C HIS A 182 1.50 10.63 -1.47
N GLU A 183 1.31 10.50 -2.78
CA GLU A 183 2.29 9.87 -3.67
C GLU A 183 3.32 10.88 -4.17
N GLN A 184 2.97 12.16 -4.23
CA GLN A 184 3.94 13.24 -4.36
C GLN A 184 4.92 13.23 -3.18
N ALA A 185 4.43 13.08 -1.95
CA ALA A 185 5.28 13.05 -0.76
C ALA A 185 6.22 11.82 -0.70
N LEU A 186 5.91 10.75 -1.43
CA LEU A 186 6.78 9.58 -1.54
C LEU A 186 7.89 9.73 -2.58
N ALA A 187 7.72 10.61 -3.57
CA ALA A 187 8.65 10.81 -4.66
C ALA A 187 9.68 11.89 -4.33
#